data_AF-A0A154PNH0-F1
#
_entry.id   AF-A0A154PNH0-F1
#
_cell.length_a   1.000
_cell.length_b   1.000
_cell.length_c   1.000
_cell.angle_alpha   90.00
_cell.angle_beta   90.00
_cell.angle_gamma   90.00
#
_symmetry.space_group_name_H-M   'P 1'
#
loop_
_entity.id
_entity.type
_entity.pdbx_description
1 polymer ?
#
loop_
_entity_poly.entity_id
_entity_poly.type
_entity_poly.pdbx_seq_one_letter_code
_entity_poly.pdbx_strand_id
1 'polypeptide(L)'
;MLNSVTKHILHCCLLFIIIITFELISGGLSLNNDKKDLLDPWVEYGFVGAFVLYLLRTLTFLSFPQVLFNFVGLTIYNAFPDKVVLNGSPLLAPFICIRIVTRGDYPLLVKANVKRNLNKCIETGLENFQIEIVSDKPIGLPPHRRVREVVVPLNYRTSSGALFKARALQYCLENSVNELADNDWIVHLDEETLLTENSVRGILNFVLDGKHQFGQGLITYANEDVVNWITTLADSFRVADDMGKLRLQFTMFHKPYFSMKGSYVVTQMGAERQVSFNNGLDGSVAEDCFFAMKAFTQGYTFNFVDGEMWEKSPFTLWDFVQQRKRWLQAAYLLATLGGKTSPSQNDIEKILSSVGIESDGEKLRKVISQLNGKSIDELIAQGHEKLSSMLVGGAVAAGAAAAPAAGAAAAPAEEKKEEKKPAKEESESEDEDMGFGLFD
;
A
#
# COMPACT_ATOMS: atom_id res chain seq x y z
N MET A 1 -1.87 12.11 30.85
CA MET A 1 -1.84 10.97 29.90
C MET A 1 -0.54 10.21 30.09
N LEU A 2 -0.42 8.97 29.61
CA LEU A 2 0.85 8.23 29.63
C LEU A 2 1.87 8.85 28.66
N ASN A 3 3.14 8.87 29.07
CA ASN A 3 4.25 9.29 28.20
C ASN A 3 4.49 8.27 27.07
N SER A 4 5.00 8.71 25.92
CA SER A 4 5.35 7.87 24.76
C SER A 4 6.15 6.62 25.14
N VAL A 5 7.27 6.81 25.85
CA VAL A 5 8.14 5.70 26.31
C VAL A 5 7.36 4.70 27.17
N THR A 6 6.43 5.17 28.01
CA THR A 6 5.58 4.29 28.84
C THR A 6 4.58 3.52 27.98
N LYS A 7 3.98 4.13 26.95
CA LYS A 7 3.11 3.42 25.98
C LYS A 7 3.89 2.32 25.25
N HIS A 8 5.13 2.62 24.82
CA HIS A 8 5.99 1.66 24.13
C HIS A 8 6.37 0.46 25.00
N ILE A 9 6.77 0.71 26.26
CA ILE A 9 7.05 -0.36 27.23
C ILE A 9 5.81 -1.22 27.47
N LEU A 10 4.63 -0.61 27.64
CA LEU A 10 3.38 -1.36 27.81
C LEU A 10 3.00 -2.19 26.56
N HIS A 11 3.24 -1.67 25.36
CA HIS A 11 3.06 -2.40 24.11
C HIS A 11 4.03 -3.58 23.98
N CYS A 12 5.31 -3.39 24.29
CA CYS A 12 6.29 -4.47 24.32
C CYS A 12 5.89 -5.56 25.33
N CYS A 13 5.53 -5.17 26.56
CA CYS A 13 5.05 -6.11 27.57
C CYS A 13 3.80 -6.86 27.11
N LEU A 14 2.83 -6.19 26.49
CA LEU A 14 1.63 -6.83 25.92
C LEU A 14 1.98 -7.81 24.80
N LEU A 15 2.89 -7.46 23.89
CA LEU A 15 3.37 -8.32 22.82
C LEU A 15 4.05 -9.59 23.37
N PHE A 16 4.95 -9.45 24.35
CA PHE A 16 5.57 -10.59 25.03
C PHE A 16 4.55 -11.46 25.79
N ILE A 17 3.57 -10.84 26.47
CA ILE A 17 2.49 -11.58 27.16
C ILE A 17 1.67 -12.39 26.14
N ILE A 18 1.25 -11.78 25.02
CA ILE A 18 0.48 -12.47 23.97
C ILE A 18 1.27 -13.65 23.41
N ILE A 19 2.56 -13.47 23.11
CA ILE A 19 3.43 -14.55 22.60
C ILE A 19 3.56 -15.68 23.64
N ILE A 20 3.86 -15.37 24.89
CA ILE A 20 4.00 -16.38 25.96
C ILE A 20 2.67 -17.11 26.20
N THR A 21 1.54 -16.40 26.22
CA THR A 21 0.21 -17.00 26.35
C THR A 21 -0.13 -17.89 25.15
N PHE A 22 0.21 -17.49 23.92
CA PHE A 22 0.03 -18.32 22.73
C PHE A 22 0.89 -19.59 22.75
N GLU A 23 2.17 -19.47 23.12
CA GLU A 23 3.09 -20.61 23.26
C GLU A 23 2.67 -21.58 24.36
N LEU A 24 2.07 -21.10 25.46
CA LEU A 24 1.51 -21.95 26.52
C LEU A 24 0.22 -22.65 26.07
N ILE A 25 -0.66 -21.97 25.34
CA ILE A 25 -1.95 -22.54 24.87
C ILE A 25 -1.73 -23.53 23.72
N SER A 26 -0.83 -23.23 22.78
CA SER A 26 -0.41 -24.17 21.72
C SER A 26 0.49 -25.30 22.27
N GLY A 27 1.05 -25.11 23.46
CA GLY A 27 1.93 -26.06 24.12
C GLY A 27 3.34 -26.14 23.51
N GLY A 28 3.77 -25.11 22.78
CA GLY A 28 5.18 -24.91 22.42
C GLY A 28 6.06 -24.66 23.66
N LEU A 29 5.52 -23.94 24.65
CA LEU A 29 6.02 -23.93 26.02
C LEU A 29 5.19 -24.88 26.89
N SER A 30 5.86 -25.79 27.60
CA SER A 30 5.22 -26.69 28.58
C SER A 30 5.73 -26.37 29.98
N LEU A 31 4.81 -26.04 30.90
CA LEU A 31 5.11 -25.84 32.32
C LEU A 31 5.17 -27.17 33.10
N ASN A 32 4.54 -28.23 32.57
CA ASN A 32 4.68 -29.58 33.09
C ASN A 32 5.72 -30.37 32.28
N ASN A 33 6.44 -31.26 32.98
CA ASN A 33 7.32 -32.28 32.39
C ASN A 33 6.55 -33.54 31.95
N ASP A 34 5.24 -33.44 31.71
CA ASP A 34 4.44 -34.55 31.21
C ASP A 34 4.95 -34.95 29.83
N LYS A 35 5.28 -36.23 29.66
CA LYS A 35 5.75 -36.76 28.38
C LYS A 35 4.60 -36.69 27.37
N LYS A 36 4.62 -35.67 26.51
CA LYS A 36 3.82 -35.65 25.29
C LYS A 36 4.23 -36.87 24.45
N ASP A 37 3.25 -37.68 24.05
CA ASP A 37 3.50 -38.80 23.14
C ASP A 37 3.98 -38.25 21.80
N LEU A 38 5.29 -38.42 21.55
CA LEU A 38 5.95 -38.01 20.32
C LEU A 38 5.59 -38.98 19.20
N LEU A 39 4.42 -38.77 18.60
CA LEU A 39 4.02 -39.42 17.35
C LEU A 39 5.13 -39.25 16.31
N ASP A 40 5.68 -40.37 15.83
CA ASP A 40 6.65 -40.37 14.73
C ASP A 40 5.89 -40.19 13.40
N PRO A 41 6.04 -39.05 12.70
CA PRO A 41 5.29 -38.79 11.47
C PRO A 41 5.62 -39.79 10.36
N TRP A 42 6.83 -40.37 10.37
CA TRP A 42 7.28 -41.33 9.36
C TRP A 42 6.60 -42.70 9.51
N VAL A 43 6.22 -43.06 10.73
CA VAL A 43 5.46 -44.28 11.05
C VAL A 43 3.97 -44.05 10.82
N GLU A 44 3.42 -42.95 11.34
CA GLU A 44 1.97 -42.67 11.33
C GLU A 44 1.44 -42.30 9.93
N TYR A 45 2.17 -41.45 9.19
CA TYR A 45 1.74 -40.93 7.88
C TYR A 45 2.53 -41.51 6.69
N GLY A 46 3.49 -42.41 6.97
CA GLY A 46 4.41 -42.94 5.98
C GLY A 46 5.34 -41.88 5.37
N PHE A 47 6.26 -42.32 4.51
CA PHE A 47 7.26 -41.42 3.90
C PHE A 47 6.64 -40.23 3.15
N VAL A 48 5.60 -40.47 2.35
CA VAL A 48 4.97 -39.41 1.53
C VAL A 48 4.19 -38.42 2.39
N GLY A 49 3.42 -38.89 3.37
CA GLY A 49 2.66 -38.02 4.27
C GLY A 49 3.58 -37.18 5.16
N ALA A 50 4.58 -37.82 5.78
CA ALA A 50 5.60 -37.12 6.56
C ALA A 50 6.35 -36.08 5.72
N PHE A 51 6.82 -36.43 4.53
CA PHE A 51 7.54 -35.50 3.64
C PHE A 51 6.68 -34.29 3.26
N VAL A 52 5.40 -34.49 2.91
CA VAL A 52 4.48 -33.37 2.59
C VAL A 52 4.22 -32.49 3.83
N LEU A 53 4.02 -33.08 5.01
CA LEU A 53 3.81 -32.32 6.25
C LEU A 53 5.06 -31.51 6.64
N TYR A 54 6.26 -32.10 6.53
CA TYR A 54 7.51 -31.36 6.76
C TYR A 54 7.73 -30.28 5.70
N LEU A 55 7.44 -30.53 4.42
CA LEU A 55 7.54 -29.52 3.36
C LEU A 55 6.61 -28.33 3.64
N LEU A 56 5.33 -28.57 3.93
CA LEU A 56 4.37 -27.53 4.30
C LEU A 56 4.84 -26.75 5.56
N ARG A 57 5.40 -27.43 6.55
CA ARG A 57 5.99 -26.79 7.74
C ARG A 57 7.26 -25.99 7.43
N THR A 58 8.07 -26.36 6.43
CA THR A 58 9.21 -25.53 5.99
C THR A 58 8.76 -24.31 5.20
N LEU A 59 7.61 -24.34 4.52
CA LEU A 59 7.06 -23.16 3.84
C LEU A 59 6.63 -22.06 4.83
N THR A 60 6.21 -22.38 6.07
CA THR A 60 5.89 -21.33 7.07
C THR A 60 7.13 -20.61 7.61
N PHE A 61 8.33 -21.20 7.51
CA PHE A 61 9.59 -20.48 7.80
C PHE A 61 9.95 -19.44 6.73
N LEU A 62 9.23 -19.36 5.61
CA LEU A 62 9.48 -18.39 4.55
C LEU A 62 9.15 -16.95 4.97
N SER A 63 8.12 -16.76 5.79
CA SER A 63 7.76 -15.47 6.38
C SER A 63 8.59 -15.15 7.64
N PHE A 64 9.28 -16.13 8.23
CA PHE A 64 10.02 -15.97 9.49
C PHE A 64 11.03 -14.80 9.49
N PRO A 65 11.83 -14.54 8.44
CA PRO A 65 12.72 -13.37 8.41
C PRO A 65 11.98 -12.03 8.58
N GLN A 66 10.75 -11.94 8.07
CA GLN A 66 9.94 -10.73 8.18
C GLN A 66 9.23 -10.62 9.51
N VAL A 67 8.67 -11.72 10.03
CA VAL A 67 8.08 -11.76 11.38
C VAL A 67 9.15 -11.37 12.40
N LEU A 68 10.38 -11.86 12.23
CA LEU A 68 11.54 -11.47 13.03
C LEU A 68 11.88 -9.98 12.87
N PHE A 69 11.97 -9.45 11.64
CA PHE A 69 12.25 -8.02 11.44
C PHE A 69 11.13 -7.12 11.97
N ASN A 70 9.87 -7.53 11.85
CA ASN A 70 8.73 -6.78 12.37
C ASN A 70 8.71 -6.78 13.90
N PHE A 71 8.93 -7.95 14.52
CA PHE A 71 9.06 -8.10 15.97
C PHE A 71 10.24 -7.31 16.55
N VAL A 72 11.43 -7.39 15.93
CA VAL A 72 12.62 -6.64 16.35
C VAL A 72 12.39 -5.13 16.14
N GLY A 73 11.74 -4.73 15.05
CA GLY A 73 11.39 -3.33 14.80
C GLY A 73 10.40 -2.78 15.83
N LEU A 74 9.29 -3.48 16.10
CA LEU A 74 8.26 -3.09 17.08
C LEU A 74 8.71 -3.19 18.54
N THR A 75 9.84 -3.83 18.84
CA THR A 75 10.44 -3.84 20.18
C THR A 75 11.52 -2.78 20.35
N ILE A 76 12.42 -2.60 19.36
CA ILE A 76 13.50 -1.60 19.41
C ILE A 76 12.98 -0.17 19.18
N TYR A 77 12.14 0.05 18.17
CA TYR A 77 11.70 1.39 17.79
C TYR A 77 10.35 1.73 18.40
N ASN A 78 10.26 2.95 18.93
CA ASN A 78 9.07 3.43 19.62
C ASN A 78 7.87 3.54 18.68
N ALA A 79 6.84 2.71 18.91
CA ALA A 79 5.61 2.63 18.14
C ALA A 79 4.61 3.79 18.42
N PHE A 80 4.88 4.61 19.45
CA PHE A 80 4.04 5.75 19.85
C PHE A 80 4.86 7.04 19.85
N PRO A 81 5.50 7.44 18.73
CA PRO A 81 6.41 8.58 18.70
C PRO A 81 5.75 9.86 19.22
N ASP A 82 6.50 10.61 20.03
CA ASP A 82 6.14 12.00 20.36
C ASP A 82 6.38 12.92 19.15
N LYS A 83 5.94 14.18 19.29
CA LYS A 83 6.13 15.22 18.27
C LYS A 83 7.59 15.35 17.83
N VAL A 84 7.84 15.23 16.53
CA VAL A 84 9.19 15.25 15.95
C VAL A 84 9.92 16.54 16.30
N VAL A 85 11.13 16.46 16.84
CA VAL A 85 12.00 17.63 17.11
C VAL A 85 12.77 17.97 15.83
N LEU A 86 12.88 19.26 15.50
CA LEU A 86 13.67 19.71 14.35
C LEU A 86 15.16 19.78 14.72
N ASN A 87 16.01 19.16 13.90
CA ASN A 87 17.46 19.11 14.09
C ASN A 87 18.19 20.36 13.56
N GLY A 88 17.50 21.19 12.77
CA GLY A 88 18.04 22.41 12.17
C GLY A 88 16.95 23.41 11.79
N SER A 89 17.36 24.57 11.26
CA SER A 89 16.44 25.63 10.83
C SER A 89 15.79 25.29 9.48
N PRO A 90 14.44 25.38 9.34
CA PRO A 90 13.77 25.18 8.05
C PRO A 90 14.25 26.12 6.94
N LEU A 91 14.81 27.29 7.29
CA LEU A 91 15.41 28.25 6.35
C LEU A 91 16.65 27.70 5.62
N LEU A 92 17.33 26.72 6.23
CA LEU A 92 18.52 26.08 5.67
C LEU A 92 18.18 24.81 4.87
N ALA A 93 16.91 24.43 4.80
CA ALA A 93 16.50 23.24 4.05
C ALA A 93 16.67 23.49 2.53
N PRO A 94 17.18 22.49 1.78
CA PRO A 94 17.17 22.53 0.32
C PRO A 94 15.74 22.57 -0.22
N PHE A 95 15.58 22.87 -1.51
CA PHE A 95 14.26 22.94 -2.13
C PHE A 95 13.57 21.58 -2.15
N ILE A 96 12.29 21.56 -1.75
CA ILE A 96 11.45 20.37 -1.69
C ILE A 96 10.27 20.51 -2.68
N CYS A 97 10.20 19.62 -3.64
CA CYS A 97 9.05 19.43 -4.53
C CYS A 97 8.13 18.32 -3.97
N ILE A 98 6.93 18.66 -3.54
CA ILE A 98 5.94 17.68 -3.08
C ILE A 98 5.14 17.22 -4.30
N ARG A 99 5.48 16.05 -4.84
CA ARG A 99 4.91 15.49 -6.08
C ARG A 99 3.73 14.57 -5.76
N ILE A 100 2.54 14.98 -6.16
CA ILE A 100 1.31 14.19 -6.07
C ILE A 100 1.02 13.62 -7.45
N VAL A 101 0.86 12.30 -7.58
CA VAL A 101 0.51 11.65 -8.86
C VAL A 101 -0.94 11.17 -8.85
N THR A 102 -1.68 11.48 -9.90
CA THR A 102 -3.11 11.14 -10.05
C THR A 102 -3.43 10.78 -11.51
N ARG A 103 -4.52 10.05 -11.74
CA ARG A 103 -5.13 9.94 -13.09
C ARG A 103 -5.99 11.14 -13.46
N GLY A 104 -6.35 11.97 -12.49
CA GLY A 104 -7.31 13.07 -12.62
C GLY A 104 -8.77 12.64 -12.66
N ASP A 105 -9.08 11.42 -12.19
CA ASP A 105 -10.46 10.92 -12.10
C ASP A 105 -11.27 11.59 -10.96
N TYR A 106 -10.59 12.08 -9.91
CA TYR A 106 -11.20 12.73 -8.74
C TYR A 106 -10.71 14.18 -8.52
N PRO A 107 -10.91 15.11 -9.47
CA PRO A 107 -10.28 16.44 -9.42
C PRO A 107 -10.72 17.30 -8.22
N LEU A 108 -11.90 17.06 -7.65
CA LEU A 108 -12.34 17.73 -6.42
C LEU A 108 -11.58 17.25 -5.16
N LEU A 109 -11.28 15.94 -5.08
CA LEU A 109 -10.46 15.36 -4.01
C LEU A 109 -9.03 15.91 -4.07
N VAL A 110 -8.43 15.90 -5.26
CA VAL A 110 -7.09 16.47 -5.50
C VAL A 110 -7.05 17.94 -5.08
N LYS A 111 -8.03 18.77 -5.50
CA LYS A 111 -8.10 20.19 -5.10
C LYS A 111 -8.20 20.39 -3.60
N ALA A 112 -8.98 19.57 -2.88
CA ALA A 112 -9.09 19.64 -1.43
C ALA A 112 -7.79 19.23 -0.73
N ASN A 113 -7.19 18.11 -1.15
CA ASN A 113 -5.97 17.56 -0.55
C ASN A 113 -4.75 18.45 -0.81
N VAL A 114 -4.57 18.96 -2.03
CA VAL A 114 -3.53 19.95 -2.37
C VAL A 114 -3.65 21.19 -1.49
N LYS A 115 -4.86 21.75 -1.32
CA LYS A 115 -5.08 22.93 -0.46
C LYS A 115 -4.74 22.64 1.00
N ARG A 116 -5.11 21.47 1.52
CA ARG A 116 -4.80 21.04 2.89
C ARG A 116 -3.31 20.82 3.12
N ASN A 117 -2.64 20.13 2.20
CA ASN A 117 -1.20 19.86 2.26
C ASN A 117 -0.39 21.16 2.13
N LEU A 118 -0.79 22.08 1.24
CA LEU A 118 -0.22 23.42 1.11
C LEU A 118 -0.31 24.21 2.42
N ASN A 119 -1.50 24.26 3.04
CA ASN A 119 -1.69 24.91 4.33
C ASN A 119 -0.82 24.26 5.41
N LYS A 120 -0.78 22.92 5.49
CA LYS A 120 0.01 22.21 6.50
C LYS A 120 1.51 22.51 6.40
N CYS A 121 2.06 22.58 5.19
CA CYS A 121 3.45 23.01 4.97
C CYS A 121 3.72 24.41 5.51
N ILE A 122 2.85 25.38 5.19
CA ILE A 122 2.97 26.78 5.62
C ILE A 122 2.84 26.89 7.15
N GLU A 123 1.84 26.24 7.74
CA GLU A 123 1.61 26.19 9.20
C GLU A 123 2.80 25.58 9.97
N THR A 124 3.52 24.63 9.36
CA THR A 124 4.66 23.94 9.96
C THR A 124 5.98 24.69 9.75
N GLY A 125 5.98 25.81 8.99
CA GLY A 125 7.17 26.62 8.72
C GLY A 125 8.07 26.09 7.59
N LEU A 126 7.53 25.32 6.64
CA LEU A 126 8.26 24.91 5.44
C LEU A 126 8.31 26.09 4.44
N GLU A 127 9.50 26.65 4.20
CA GLU A 127 9.65 27.84 3.34
C GLU A 127 10.09 27.52 1.91
N ASN A 128 11.07 26.62 1.72
CA ASN A 128 11.66 26.31 0.42
C ASN A 128 10.94 25.14 -0.28
N PHE A 129 9.67 25.33 -0.66
CA PHE A 129 8.87 24.26 -1.28
C PHE A 129 7.86 24.70 -2.34
N GLN A 130 7.50 23.73 -3.18
CA GLN A 130 6.41 23.76 -4.16
C GLN A 130 5.64 22.43 -4.09
N ILE A 131 4.37 22.42 -4.50
CA ILE A 131 3.59 21.20 -4.73
C ILE A 131 3.41 21.05 -6.25
N GLU A 132 3.74 19.88 -6.77
CA GLU A 132 3.60 19.51 -8.18
C GLU A 132 2.53 18.42 -8.30
N ILE A 133 1.51 18.66 -9.12
CA ILE A 133 0.45 17.70 -9.38
C ILE A 133 0.65 17.14 -10.78
N VAL A 134 0.97 15.85 -10.86
CA VAL A 134 1.21 15.12 -12.10
C VAL A 134 -0.04 14.32 -12.44
N SER A 135 -0.62 14.57 -13.61
CA SER A 135 -1.97 14.09 -13.94
C SER A 135 -2.11 13.65 -15.39
N ASP A 136 -2.81 12.53 -15.64
CA ASP A 136 -3.18 12.12 -17.01
C ASP A 136 -4.32 12.98 -17.60
N LYS A 137 -5.17 13.56 -16.74
CA LYS A 137 -6.27 14.47 -17.10
C LYS A 137 -6.08 15.80 -16.36
N PRO A 138 -6.34 16.96 -16.99
CA PRO A 138 -6.24 18.26 -16.33
C PRO A 138 -7.17 18.35 -15.12
N ILE A 139 -6.61 18.74 -13.98
CA ILE A 139 -7.32 18.99 -12.73
C ILE A 139 -7.95 20.37 -12.78
N GLY A 140 -7.26 21.37 -13.35
CA GLY A 140 -7.69 22.77 -13.38
C GLY A 140 -7.60 23.42 -12.00
N LEU A 141 -6.40 23.42 -11.42
CA LEU A 141 -6.07 24.11 -10.18
C LEU A 141 -6.02 25.64 -10.38
N PRO A 142 -6.41 26.44 -9.37
CA PRO A 142 -6.26 27.89 -9.45
C PRO A 142 -4.77 28.28 -9.44
N PRO A 143 -4.32 29.24 -10.27
CA PRO A 143 -2.92 29.67 -10.30
C PRO A 143 -2.40 30.12 -8.93
N HIS A 144 -1.31 29.52 -8.46
CA HIS A 144 -0.75 29.80 -7.14
C HIS A 144 0.78 29.63 -7.12
N ARG A 145 1.50 30.56 -6.49
CA ARG A 145 2.98 30.66 -6.53
C ARG A 145 3.73 29.39 -6.09
N ARG A 146 3.11 28.55 -5.25
CA ARG A 146 3.68 27.28 -4.76
C ARG A 146 3.02 26.02 -5.35
N VAL A 147 2.23 26.12 -6.42
CA VAL A 147 1.54 24.96 -7.02
C VAL A 147 1.80 24.91 -8.52
N ARG A 148 2.22 23.75 -9.03
CA ARG A 148 2.46 23.44 -10.44
C ARG A 148 1.51 22.31 -10.86
N GLU A 149 0.87 22.43 -12.01
CA GLU A 149 0.07 21.36 -12.61
C GLU A 149 0.78 20.87 -13.88
N VAL A 150 1.08 19.57 -13.93
CA VAL A 150 1.80 18.90 -15.02
C VAL A 150 0.87 17.84 -15.61
N VAL A 151 0.29 18.14 -16.77
CA VAL A 151 -0.55 17.19 -17.51
C VAL A 151 0.34 16.33 -18.40
N VAL A 152 0.27 15.01 -18.27
CA VAL A 152 1.09 14.04 -19.00
C VAL A 152 0.43 13.75 -20.36
N PRO A 153 1.02 14.15 -21.50
CA PRO A 153 0.37 14.04 -22.80
C PRO A 153 -0.06 12.60 -23.14
N LEU A 154 -1.27 12.41 -23.68
CA LEU A 154 -1.81 11.10 -24.03
C LEU A 154 -0.96 10.36 -25.08
N ASN A 155 -0.25 11.11 -25.93
CA ASN A 155 0.72 10.60 -26.91
C ASN A 155 2.13 10.37 -26.34
N TYR A 156 2.45 10.81 -25.12
CA TYR A 156 3.76 10.56 -24.51
C TYR A 156 3.96 9.05 -24.26
N ARG A 157 5.11 8.53 -24.69
CA ARG A 157 5.57 7.16 -24.47
C ARG A 157 7.01 7.23 -23.96
N THR A 158 7.29 6.51 -22.89
CA THR A 158 8.65 6.32 -22.38
C THR A 158 9.42 5.37 -23.31
N SER A 159 10.75 5.47 -23.38
CA SER A 159 11.54 4.67 -24.33
C SER A 159 11.56 3.16 -24.03
N SER A 160 11.16 2.75 -22.82
CA SER A 160 10.97 1.35 -22.43
C SER A 160 9.54 0.83 -22.58
N GLY A 161 8.57 1.70 -22.86
CA GLY A 161 7.14 1.34 -22.83
C GLY A 161 6.53 1.23 -21.43
N ALA A 162 7.14 1.85 -20.41
CA ALA A 162 6.54 1.98 -19.08
C ALA A 162 5.18 2.72 -19.11
N LEU A 163 4.27 2.32 -18.23
CA LEU A 163 2.84 2.70 -18.17
C LEU A 163 2.45 3.31 -16.81
N PHE A 164 1.19 3.72 -16.68
CA PHE A 164 0.56 4.15 -15.42
C PHE A 164 1.40 5.19 -14.64
N LYS A 165 1.55 5.03 -13.33
CA LYS A 165 2.32 5.92 -12.44
C LYS A 165 3.80 6.00 -12.84
N ALA A 166 4.41 4.91 -13.32
CA ALA A 166 5.77 4.92 -13.86
C ALA A 166 5.93 5.84 -15.08
N ARG A 167 4.96 5.85 -16.01
CA ARG A 167 4.94 6.79 -17.15
C ARG A 167 4.85 8.24 -16.68
N ALA A 168 3.97 8.53 -15.74
CA ALA A 168 3.77 9.88 -15.20
C ALA A 168 5.02 10.39 -14.48
N LEU A 169 5.62 9.56 -13.62
CA LEU A 169 6.86 9.89 -12.91
C LEU A 169 8.05 10.06 -13.87
N GLN A 170 8.19 9.21 -14.89
CA GLN A 170 9.25 9.36 -15.91
C GLN A 170 9.07 10.63 -16.74
N TYR A 171 7.84 11.03 -17.08
CA TYR A 171 7.58 12.28 -17.81
C TYR A 171 8.13 13.50 -17.03
N CYS A 172 8.00 13.49 -15.71
CA CYS A 172 8.53 14.54 -14.84
C CYS A 172 10.05 14.52 -14.65
N LEU A 173 10.76 13.53 -15.20
CA LEU A 173 12.23 13.48 -15.25
C LEU A 173 12.79 13.92 -16.61
N GLU A 174 11.95 14.14 -17.63
CA GLU A 174 12.38 14.60 -18.95
C GLU A 174 12.91 16.05 -18.89
N ASN A 175 13.98 16.33 -19.63
CA ASN A 175 14.68 17.63 -19.62
C ASN A 175 13.82 18.83 -20.06
N SER A 176 12.68 18.59 -20.72
CA SER A 176 11.70 19.61 -21.12
C SER A 176 10.61 19.86 -20.08
N VAL A 177 10.56 19.07 -19.00
CA VAL A 177 9.48 19.07 -17.99
C VAL A 177 10.03 19.30 -16.58
N ASN A 178 11.22 18.78 -16.27
CA ASN A 178 11.86 18.90 -14.96
C ASN A 178 12.45 20.30 -14.73
N GLU A 179 11.94 21.02 -13.72
CA GLU A 179 12.46 22.32 -13.26
C GLU A 179 13.47 22.21 -12.09
N LEU A 180 13.69 20.99 -11.56
CA LEU A 180 14.49 20.75 -10.34
C LEU A 180 15.99 20.56 -10.61
N ALA A 181 16.83 20.95 -9.65
CA ALA A 181 18.28 20.70 -9.66
C ALA A 181 18.65 19.37 -8.96
N ASP A 182 19.81 18.81 -9.29
CA ASP A 182 20.28 17.49 -8.83
C ASP A 182 20.37 17.33 -7.31
N ASN A 183 20.54 18.45 -6.60
CA ASN A 183 20.59 18.55 -5.14
C ASN A 183 19.22 18.82 -4.48
N ASP A 184 18.15 19.02 -5.24
CA ASP A 184 16.79 19.24 -4.72
C ASP A 184 16.14 17.90 -4.37
N TRP A 185 15.08 17.94 -3.56
CA TRP A 185 14.40 16.76 -3.04
C TRP A 185 12.96 16.68 -3.54
N ILE A 186 12.49 15.46 -3.81
CA ILE A 186 11.10 15.18 -4.16
C ILE A 186 10.46 14.39 -3.02
N VAL A 187 9.21 14.69 -2.69
CA VAL A 187 8.36 13.91 -1.77
C VAL A 187 7.18 13.39 -2.57
N HIS A 188 7.17 12.09 -2.87
CA HIS A 188 6.10 11.44 -3.64
C HIS A 188 4.94 11.06 -2.74
N LEU A 189 3.74 11.46 -3.17
CA LEU A 189 2.45 11.22 -2.53
C LEU A 189 1.48 10.61 -3.55
N ASP A 190 0.58 9.74 -3.07
CA ASP A 190 -0.64 9.39 -3.81
C ASP A 190 -1.72 10.46 -3.58
N GLU A 191 -2.81 10.43 -4.35
CA GLU A 191 -3.77 11.54 -4.41
C GLU A 191 -4.62 11.69 -3.14
N GLU A 192 -4.77 10.62 -2.37
CA GLU A 192 -5.42 10.57 -1.07
C GLU A 192 -4.50 10.93 0.12
N THR A 193 -3.18 11.05 -0.10
CA THR A 193 -2.20 11.18 1.00
C THR A 193 -2.17 12.59 1.59
N LEU A 194 -2.32 12.67 2.92
CA LEU A 194 -2.38 13.91 3.68
C LEU A 194 -1.17 14.08 4.60
N LEU A 195 -0.58 15.27 4.56
CA LEU A 195 0.56 15.67 5.40
C LEU A 195 0.12 15.93 6.84
N THR A 196 1.02 15.60 7.79
CA THR A 196 0.91 16.01 9.20
C THR A 196 2.00 17.02 9.54
N GLU A 197 1.94 17.60 10.75
CA GLU A 197 3.06 18.41 11.25
C GLU A 197 4.32 17.55 11.46
N ASN A 198 4.15 16.30 11.92
CA ASN A 198 5.25 15.37 12.14
C ASN A 198 5.94 14.99 10.83
N SER A 199 5.19 14.65 9.77
CA SER A 199 5.80 14.24 8.49
C SER A 199 6.60 15.38 7.85
N VAL A 200 6.08 16.61 7.86
CA VAL A 200 6.82 17.78 7.36
C VAL A 200 8.12 18.01 8.14
N ARG A 201 8.10 17.80 9.47
CA ARG A 201 9.28 17.95 10.34
C ARG A 201 10.29 16.81 10.17
N GLY A 202 9.82 15.58 9.92
CA GLY A 202 10.67 14.43 9.58
C GLY A 202 11.32 14.56 8.21
N ILE A 203 10.58 15.02 7.19
CA ILE A 203 11.11 15.36 5.87
C ILE A 203 12.21 16.42 6.02
N LEU A 204 11.95 17.51 6.75
CA LEU A 204 12.95 18.55 7.03
C LEU A 204 14.22 17.97 7.67
N ASN A 205 14.10 17.13 8.70
CA ASN A 205 15.24 16.47 9.33
C ASN A 205 16.02 15.57 8.34
N PHE A 206 15.31 14.81 7.50
CA PHE A 206 15.93 13.89 6.54
C PHE A 206 16.70 14.63 5.44
N VAL A 207 16.12 15.69 4.83
CA VAL A 207 16.81 16.47 3.78
C VAL A 207 17.94 17.35 4.32
N LEU A 208 17.87 17.77 5.60
CA LEU A 208 18.95 18.49 6.28
C LEU A 208 20.11 17.56 6.67
N ASP A 209 19.84 16.28 6.94
CA ASP A 209 20.88 15.29 7.24
C ASP A 209 21.59 14.80 5.97
N GLY A 210 20.84 14.61 4.87
CA GLY A 210 21.37 14.42 3.51
C GLY A 210 22.21 13.17 3.24
N LYS A 211 22.46 12.31 4.25
CA LYS A 211 23.35 11.13 4.13
C LYS A 211 22.83 10.05 3.16
N HIS A 212 21.52 9.93 3.04
CA HIS A 212 20.84 8.87 2.29
C HIS A 212 19.96 9.50 1.19
N GLN A 213 20.05 8.97 -0.02
CA GLN A 213 19.42 9.58 -1.20
C GLN A 213 17.93 9.25 -1.29
N PHE A 214 17.49 8.22 -0.57
CA PHE A 214 16.11 7.74 -0.56
C PHE A 214 15.60 7.56 0.88
N GLY A 215 14.32 7.85 1.08
CA GLY A 215 13.66 7.83 2.38
C GLY A 215 12.24 7.28 2.27
N GLN A 216 11.80 6.52 3.28
CA GLN A 216 10.43 6.04 3.39
C GLN A 216 9.86 6.39 4.76
N GLY A 217 8.70 7.05 4.80
CA GLY A 217 7.99 7.33 6.05
C GLY A 217 6.82 6.38 6.36
N LEU A 218 6.28 6.55 7.58
CA LEU A 218 5.12 5.82 8.11
C LEU A 218 3.81 6.36 7.53
N ILE A 219 2.92 5.47 7.12
CA ILE A 219 1.55 5.79 6.72
C ILE A 219 0.57 5.21 7.75
N THR A 220 -0.45 5.99 8.09
CA THR A 220 -1.51 5.61 9.05
C THR A 220 -2.91 5.82 8.46
N TYR A 221 -3.76 4.83 8.67
CA TYR A 221 -5.16 4.82 8.22
C TYR A 221 -6.09 5.19 9.39
N ALA A 222 -7.36 5.45 9.11
CA ALA A 222 -8.41 5.79 10.10
C ALA A 222 -8.26 7.13 10.87
N ASN A 223 -7.41 8.06 10.41
CA ASN A 223 -7.29 9.41 10.99
C ASN A 223 -8.34 10.42 10.45
N GLU A 224 -9.13 10.01 9.46
CA GLU A 224 -10.27 10.75 8.90
C GLU A 224 -11.54 9.89 9.01
N ASP A 225 -12.68 10.40 8.55
CA ASP A 225 -13.95 9.67 8.47
C ASP A 225 -13.77 8.30 7.78
N VAL A 226 -14.02 7.23 8.53
CA VAL A 226 -13.82 5.85 8.09
C VAL A 226 -14.94 5.42 7.16
N VAL A 227 -14.70 5.53 5.85
CA VAL A 227 -15.64 5.16 4.79
C VAL A 227 -16.03 3.67 4.86
N ASN A 228 -15.07 2.80 5.17
CA ASN A 228 -15.29 1.35 5.25
C ASN A 228 -14.40 0.72 6.33
N TRP A 229 -15.03 0.29 7.43
CA TRP A 229 -14.34 -0.31 8.58
C TRP A 229 -13.64 -1.64 8.26
N ILE A 230 -14.13 -2.41 7.28
CA ILE A 230 -13.55 -3.73 6.96
C ILE A 230 -12.22 -3.54 6.20
N THR A 231 -12.20 -2.69 5.17
CA THR A 231 -10.96 -2.40 4.42
C THR A 231 -9.97 -1.63 5.29
N THR A 232 -10.45 -0.72 6.14
CA THR A 232 -9.60 0.04 7.08
C THR A 232 -8.96 -0.87 8.15
N LEU A 233 -9.70 -1.82 8.71
CA LEU A 233 -9.12 -2.84 9.59
C LEU A 233 -8.13 -3.74 8.82
N ALA A 234 -8.41 -4.09 7.56
CA ALA A 234 -7.54 -4.89 6.71
C ALA A 234 -6.31 -4.13 6.12
N ASP A 235 -6.23 -2.81 6.29
CA ASP A 235 -5.01 -2.01 6.07
C ASP A 235 -4.24 -1.76 7.38
N SER A 236 -4.86 -1.95 8.56
CA SER A 236 -4.19 -1.67 9.84
C SER A 236 -2.90 -2.48 10.06
N PHE A 237 -2.78 -3.67 9.46
CA PHE A 237 -1.53 -4.45 9.50
C PHE A 237 -0.37 -3.75 8.79
N ARG A 238 -0.65 -2.93 7.75
CA ARG A 238 0.37 -2.18 7.02
C ARG A 238 1.04 -1.14 7.91
N VAL A 239 0.30 -0.59 8.87
CA VAL A 239 0.82 0.33 9.89
C VAL A 239 1.82 -0.39 10.80
N ALA A 240 1.54 -1.65 11.18
CA ALA A 240 2.49 -2.46 11.95
C ALA A 240 3.75 -2.80 11.14
N ASP A 241 3.59 -3.23 9.89
CA ASP A 241 4.70 -3.50 8.96
C ASP A 241 5.56 -2.26 8.67
N ASP A 242 4.96 -1.07 8.58
CA ASP A 242 5.68 0.20 8.50
C ASP A 242 6.50 0.46 9.78
N MET A 243 5.84 0.40 10.95
CA MET A 243 6.43 0.71 12.26
C MET A 243 7.56 -0.24 12.66
N GLY A 244 7.45 -1.52 12.29
CA GLY A 244 8.44 -2.55 12.58
C GLY A 244 9.34 -2.88 11.39
N LYS A 245 8.83 -3.67 10.44
CA LYS A 245 9.61 -4.28 9.34
C LYS A 245 10.32 -3.24 8.47
N LEU A 246 9.60 -2.23 7.98
CA LEU A 246 10.19 -1.20 7.11
C LEU A 246 11.08 -0.25 7.91
N ARG A 247 10.68 0.15 9.11
CA ARG A 247 11.55 0.97 10.00
C ARG A 247 12.88 0.28 10.30
N LEU A 248 12.88 -1.02 10.61
CA LEU A 248 14.11 -1.76 10.88
C LEU A 248 15.00 -1.92 9.64
N GLN A 249 14.46 -2.29 8.46
CA GLN A 249 15.31 -2.43 7.26
C GLN A 249 15.97 -1.09 6.88
N PHE A 250 15.24 0.03 7.03
CA PHE A 250 15.72 1.34 6.60
C PHE A 250 16.59 2.05 7.65
N THR A 251 16.28 1.94 8.96
CA THR A 251 17.09 2.59 10.02
C THR A 251 18.30 1.76 10.46
N MET A 252 18.27 0.42 10.41
CA MET A 252 19.41 -0.42 10.82
C MET A 252 20.30 -0.87 9.66
N PHE A 253 19.73 -1.13 8.47
CA PHE A 253 20.47 -1.69 7.33
C PHE A 253 20.59 -0.75 6.13
N HIS A 254 19.86 0.37 6.14
CA HIS A 254 19.81 1.38 5.08
C HIS A 254 19.46 0.84 3.68
N LYS A 255 18.65 -0.24 3.61
CA LYS A 255 18.39 -1.02 2.39
C LYS A 255 16.94 -1.52 2.29
N PRO A 256 16.37 -1.63 1.08
CA PRO A 256 14.99 -2.07 0.84
C PRO A 256 14.92 -3.61 0.73
N TYR A 257 15.21 -4.34 1.81
CA TYR A 257 15.30 -5.81 1.75
C TYR A 257 13.98 -6.54 1.49
N PHE A 258 12.82 -5.96 1.84
CA PHE A 258 11.51 -6.61 1.70
C PHE A 258 10.55 -5.91 0.72
N SER A 259 10.49 -4.57 0.79
CA SER A 259 9.59 -3.73 -0.02
C SER A 259 9.93 -2.24 0.15
N MET A 260 9.41 -1.39 -0.73
CA MET A 260 9.21 0.06 -0.56
C MET A 260 7.81 0.39 -1.11
N LYS A 261 7.13 1.39 -0.54
CA LYS A 261 5.78 1.81 -0.97
C LYS A 261 5.87 2.99 -1.95
N GLY A 262 4.85 3.20 -2.78
CA GLY A 262 4.78 4.31 -3.73
C GLY A 262 4.35 5.67 -3.16
N SER A 263 4.12 5.76 -1.84
CA SER A 263 3.69 6.97 -1.14
C SER A 263 4.52 7.19 0.12
N TYR A 264 4.65 8.46 0.53
CA TYR A 264 5.60 8.95 1.53
C TYR A 264 7.04 8.48 1.25
N VAL A 265 7.44 8.61 -0.03
CA VAL A 265 8.83 8.40 -0.45
C VAL A 265 9.49 9.75 -0.59
N VAL A 266 10.67 9.91 0.00
CA VAL A 266 11.52 11.09 -0.19
C VAL A 266 12.72 10.69 -1.04
N THR A 267 13.04 11.46 -2.07
CA THR A 267 14.15 11.17 -2.99
C THR A 267 14.99 12.42 -3.23
N GLN A 268 16.30 12.24 -3.44
CA GLN A 268 17.14 13.28 -4.03
C GLN A 268 17.02 13.20 -5.55
N MET A 269 16.66 14.29 -6.22
CA MET A 269 16.27 14.24 -7.64
C MET A 269 17.43 13.80 -8.54
N GLY A 270 18.67 14.21 -8.26
CA GLY A 270 19.85 13.74 -8.99
C GLY A 270 20.09 12.23 -8.89
N ALA A 271 19.64 11.57 -7.81
CA ALA A 271 19.64 10.12 -7.69
C ALA A 271 18.41 9.49 -8.37
N GLU A 272 17.23 10.08 -8.20
CA GLU A 272 16.00 9.64 -8.89
C GLU A 272 16.14 9.62 -10.41
N ARG A 273 16.80 10.63 -11.00
CA ARG A 273 17.06 10.68 -12.45
C ARG A 273 18.00 9.55 -12.92
N GLN A 274 18.96 9.13 -12.08
CA GLN A 274 19.89 8.03 -12.39
C GLN A 274 19.26 6.64 -12.21
N VAL A 275 18.34 6.49 -11.26
CA VAL A 275 17.55 5.27 -11.10
C VAL A 275 16.50 5.18 -12.21
N SER A 276 15.69 6.24 -12.41
CA SER A 276 14.62 6.39 -13.40
C SER A 276 13.48 5.35 -13.32
N PHE A 277 12.26 5.81 -13.64
CA PHE A 277 11.04 4.98 -13.72
C PHE A 277 10.84 4.33 -15.11
N ASN A 278 11.78 4.53 -16.05
CA ASN A 278 11.76 4.02 -17.42
C ASN A 278 12.13 2.51 -17.47
N ASN A 279 11.32 1.66 -16.84
CA ASN A 279 11.62 0.25 -16.53
C ASN A 279 10.71 -0.77 -17.25
N GLY A 280 10.05 -0.36 -18.34
CA GLY A 280 9.17 -1.21 -19.14
C GLY A 280 7.86 -1.60 -18.45
N LEU A 281 7.12 -2.51 -19.10
CA LEU A 281 5.82 -3.00 -18.63
C LEU A 281 5.91 -3.64 -17.24
N ASP A 282 6.88 -4.54 -17.05
CA ASP A 282 7.07 -5.28 -15.80
C ASP A 282 7.36 -4.34 -14.61
N GLY A 283 8.22 -3.35 -14.82
CA GLY A 283 8.54 -2.30 -13.85
C GLY A 283 7.44 -1.24 -13.66
N SER A 284 6.28 -1.39 -14.29
CA SER A 284 5.13 -0.46 -14.18
C SER A 284 3.97 -0.97 -13.32
N VAL A 285 4.07 -2.18 -12.74
CA VAL A 285 2.98 -2.79 -11.93
C VAL A 285 3.23 -2.62 -10.41
N ALA A 286 4.49 -2.51 -10.00
CA ALA A 286 4.93 -1.94 -8.72
C ALA A 286 6.22 -1.16 -8.98
N GLU A 287 6.06 0.06 -9.48
CA GLU A 287 7.18 0.93 -9.86
C GLU A 287 8.02 1.34 -8.65
N ASP A 288 7.40 1.39 -7.46
CA ASP A 288 8.02 1.64 -6.16
C ASP A 288 9.03 0.55 -5.77
N CYS A 289 8.59 -0.70 -5.76
CA CYS A 289 9.42 -1.87 -5.45
C CYS A 289 10.52 -2.04 -6.50
N PHE A 290 10.21 -1.84 -7.79
CA PHE A 290 11.21 -1.93 -8.85
C PHE A 290 12.27 -0.84 -8.75
N PHE A 291 11.85 0.42 -8.55
CA PHE A 291 12.74 1.56 -8.34
C PHE A 291 13.66 1.34 -7.13
N ALA A 292 13.11 0.89 -6.00
CA ALA A 292 13.88 0.62 -4.79
C ALA A 292 14.96 -0.47 -5.01
N MET A 293 14.62 -1.55 -5.70
CA MET A 293 15.59 -2.61 -6.03
C MET A 293 16.66 -2.13 -7.03
N LYS A 294 16.29 -1.31 -8.03
CA LYS A 294 17.23 -0.73 -8.99
C LYS A 294 18.18 0.28 -8.34
N ALA A 295 17.66 1.11 -7.44
CA ALA A 295 18.47 2.02 -6.62
C ALA A 295 19.46 1.24 -5.73
N PHE A 296 19.02 0.15 -5.11
CA PHE A 296 19.88 -0.70 -4.30
C PHE A 296 20.99 -1.40 -5.13
N THR A 297 20.70 -1.89 -6.33
CA THR A 297 21.75 -2.47 -7.21
C THR A 297 22.70 -1.43 -7.80
N GLN A 298 22.27 -0.17 -7.94
CA GLN A 298 23.14 0.98 -8.22
C GLN A 298 23.98 1.44 -7.01
N GLY A 299 23.75 0.86 -5.82
CA GLY A 299 24.54 1.13 -4.60
C GLY A 299 24.03 2.29 -3.74
N TYR A 300 22.86 2.86 -4.04
CA TYR A 300 22.25 3.89 -3.19
C TYR A 300 21.77 3.35 -1.85
N THR A 301 21.67 4.25 -0.86
CA THR A 301 21.25 3.91 0.51
C THR A 301 19.98 4.65 0.90
N PHE A 302 19.25 4.05 1.85
CA PHE A 302 17.92 4.45 2.26
C PHE A 302 17.89 4.79 3.76
N ASN A 303 16.93 5.58 4.22
CA ASN A 303 16.60 5.70 5.64
C ASN A 303 15.09 5.75 5.89
N PHE A 304 14.69 5.59 7.14
CA PHE A 304 13.33 5.87 7.57
C PHE A 304 13.14 7.37 7.77
N VAL A 305 11.99 7.90 7.38
CA VAL A 305 11.63 9.30 7.62
C VAL A 305 10.64 9.34 8.78
N ASP A 306 11.01 10.01 9.88
CA ASP A 306 10.17 10.08 11.07
C ASP A 306 8.87 10.85 10.84
N GLY A 307 7.87 10.56 11.68
CA GLY A 307 6.53 11.11 11.55
C GLY A 307 5.67 10.37 10.53
N GLU A 308 4.36 10.60 10.63
CA GLU A 308 3.32 9.85 9.94
C GLU A 308 2.57 10.70 8.91
N MET A 309 2.20 10.11 7.77
CA MET A 309 1.17 10.66 6.88
C MET A 309 -0.14 9.91 7.06
N TRP A 310 -1.26 10.54 6.66
CA TRP A 310 -2.59 9.94 6.73
C TRP A 310 -3.09 9.57 5.34
N GLU A 311 -3.66 8.37 5.21
CA GLU A 311 -4.26 7.89 3.96
C GLU A 311 -5.65 7.28 4.20
N LYS A 312 -6.37 7.02 3.10
CA LYS A 312 -7.69 6.37 3.11
C LYS A 312 -7.57 4.97 2.54
N SER A 313 -8.19 4.01 3.22
CA SER A 313 -8.34 2.65 2.72
C SER A 313 -9.31 2.59 1.53
N PRO A 314 -9.19 1.59 0.64
CA PRO A 314 -10.10 1.41 -0.48
C PRO A 314 -11.57 1.40 -0.02
N PHE A 315 -12.41 2.19 -0.69
CA PHE A 315 -13.79 2.42 -0.23
C PHE A 315 -14.67 1.17 -0.35
N THR A 316 -14.46 0.34 -1.38
CA THR A 316 -15.17 -0.94 -1.51
C THR A 316 -14.25 -2.15 -1.30
N LEU A 317 -14.87 -3.28 -0.94
CA LEU A 317 -14.18 -4.58 -0.87
C LEU A 317 -13.66 -5.03 -2.24
N TRP A 318 -14.28 -4.58 -3.33
CA TRP A 318 -13.82 -4.91 -4.69
C TRP A 318 -12.53 -4.15 -5.03
N ASP A 319 -12.45 -2.86 -4.72
CA ASP A 319 -11.25 -2.05 -4.92
C ASP A 319 -10.08 -2.57 -4.10
N PHE A 320 -10.35 -2.98 -2.85
CA PHE A 320 -9.38 -3.67 -2.00
C PHE A 320 -8.86 -4.96 -2.66
N VAL A 321 -9.76 -5.83 -3.15
CA VAL A 321 -9.36 -7.06 -3.85
C VAL A 321 -8.57 -6.75 -5.13
N GLN A 322 -8.93 -5.74 -5.91
CA GLN A 322 -8.19 -5.35 -7.13
C GLN A 322 -6.86 -4.66 -6.82
N GLN A 323 -6.72 -3.94 -5.71
CA GLN A 323 -5.45 -3.42 -5.21
C GLN A 323 -4.52 -4.57 -4.81
N ARG A 324 -4.98 -5.48 -3.94
CA ARG A 324 -4.15 -6.62 -3.51
C ARG A 324 -3.83 -7.56 -4.67
N LYS A 325 -4.75 -7.76 -5.63
CA LYS A 325 -4.50 -8.51 -6.88
C LYS A 325 -3.35 -7.92 -7.70
N ARG A 326 -3.31 -6.59 -7.89
CA ARG A 326 -2.19 -5.93 -8.59
C ARG A 326 -0.86 -6.21 -7.90
N TRP A 327 -0.82 -6.23 -6.57
CA TRP A 327 0.37 -6.59 -5.81
C TRP A 327 0.77 -8.07 -5.98
N LEU A 328 -0.18 -9.02 -6.12
CA LEU A 328 0.10 -10.41 -6.56
C LEU A 328 0.78 -10.46 -7.94
N GLN A 329 0.32 -9.62 -8.88
CA GLN A 329 0.84 -9.59 -10.25
C GLN A 329 2.23 -8.94 -10.31
N ALA A 330 2.45 -7.84 -9.60
CA ALA A 330 3.77 -7.23 -9.49
C ALA A 330 4.80 -8.16 -8.83
N ALA A 331 4.40 -8.85 -7.76
CA ALA A 331 5.24 -9.86 -7.10
C ALA A 331 5.65 -11.01 -8.05
N TYR A 332 4.75 -11.43 -8.94
CA TYR A 332 5.08 -12.40 -10.00
C TYR A 332 6.16 -11.86 -10.94
N LEU A 333 5.98 -10.63 -11.45
CA LEU A 333 6.89 -10.02 -12.43
C LEU A 333 8.28 -9.74 -11.85
N LEU A 334 8.35 -9.29 -10.59
CA LEU A 334 9.61 -9.13 -9.86
C LEU A 334 10.34 -10.47 -9.67
N ALA A 335 9.61 -11.58 -9.47
CA ALA A 335 10.22 -12.92 -9.43
C ALA A 335 10.79 -13.32 -10.81
N THR A 336 10.09 -13.00 -11.91
CA THR A 336 10.56 -13.28 -13.27
C THR A 336 11.87 -12.57 -13.57
N LEU A 337 11.92 -11.25 -13.31
CA LEU A 337 13.10 -10.41 -13.55
C LEU A 337 14.26 -10.71 -12.59
N GLY A 338 13.97 -11.29 -11.41
CA GLY A 338 14.97 -11.89 -10.51
C GLY A 338 15.66 -13.16 -11.04
N GLY A 339 15.67 -13.39 -12.35
CA GLY A 339 16.34 -14.51 -13.02
C GLY A 339 15.54 -15.80 -13.11
N LYS A 340 14.22 -15.78 -12.85
CA LYS A 340 13.36 -16.98 -12.86
C LYS A 340 12.33 -16.90 -13.97
N THR A 341 12.75 -17.25 -15.19
CA THR A 341 11.95 -17.13 -16.44
C THR A 341 10.57 -17.80 -16.43
N SER A 342 10.26 -18.66 -15.46
CA SER A 342 8.91 -19.06 -15.08
C SER A 342 8.81 -19.13 -13.55
N PRO A 343 8.30 -18.09 -12.85
CA PRO A 343 8.14 -18.12 -11.40
C PRO A 343 7.27 -19.30 -10.95
N SER A 344 7.80 -20.12 -10.04
CA SER A 344 6.99 -21.16 -9.38
C SER A 344 6.01 -20.51 -8.39
N GLN A 345 4.98 -21.26 -7.96
CA GLN A 345 4.05 -20.80 -6.91
C GLN A 345 4.81 -20.26 -5.69
N ASN A 346 5.80 -21.03 -5.25
CA ASN A 346 6.67 -20.73 -4.13
C ASN A 346 7.53 -19.48 -4.35
N ASP A 347 7.71 -18.96 -5.57
CA ASP A 347 8.48 -17.74 -5.85
C ASP A 347 7.62 -16.48 -5.84
N ILE A 348 6.32 -16.60 -6.10
CA ILE A 348 5.38 -15.50 -5.98
C ILE A 348 4.92 -15.38 -4.53
N GLU A 349 4.71 -16.52 -3.83
CA GLU A 349 4.57 -16.58 -2.37
C GLU A 349 5.75 -15.92 -1.63
N LYS A 350 6.99 -16.02 -2.16
CA LYS A 350 8.17 -15.32 -1.59
C LYS A 350 8.02 -13.80 -1.60
N ILE A 351 7.61 -13.22 -2.72
CA ILE A 351 7.54 -11.76 -2.86
C ILE A 351 6.20 -11.21 -2.32
N LEU A 352 5.13 -12.00 -2.37
CA LEU A 352 3.87 -11.65 -1.73
C LEU A 352 3.95 -11.65 -0.21
N SER A 353 4.59 -12.66 0.36
CA SER A 353 4.92 -12.61 1.77
C SER A 353 5.85 -11.42 2.04
N SER A 354 6.84 -11.08 1.20
CA SER A 354 7.72 -9.90 1.42
C SER A 354 6.98 -8.56 1.47
N VAL A 355 5.88 -8.45 0.73
CA VAL A 355 4.94 -7.30 0.75
C VAL A 355 3.85 -7.44 1.85
N GLY A 356 3.90 -8.49 2.67
CA GLY A 356 2.97 -8.68 3.80
C GLY A 356 1.59 -9.20 3.41
N ILE A 357 1.45 -9.87 2.26
CA ILE A 357 0.18 -10.40 1.77
C ILE A 357 0.14 -11.92 1.95
N GLU A 358 -0.81 -12.40 2.77
CA GLU A 358 -1.13 -13.83 2.82
C GLU A 358 -1.79 -14.27 1.51
N SER A 359 -1.16 -15.20 0.80
CA SER A 359 -1.60 -15.65 -0.52
C SER A 359 -2.22 -17.04 -0.47
N ASP A 360 -3.52 -17.11 -0.75
CA ASP A 360 -4.26 -18.35 -1.00
C ASP A 360 -3.65 -19.12 -2.20
N GLY A 361 -3.12 -20.33 -1.93
CA GLY A 361 -2.45 -21.15 -2.93
C GLY A 361 -3.36 -21.72 -4.04
N GLU A 362 -4.69 -21.75 -3.90
CA GLU A 362 -5.57 -21.98 -5.05
C GLU A 362 -5.67 -20.74 -5.93
N LYS A 363 -5.87 -19.56 -5.32
CA LYS A 363 -5.92 -18.29 -6.05
C LYS A 363 -4.58 -18.03 -6.76
N LEU A 364 -3.45 -18.33 -6.11
CA LEU A 364 -2.14 -18.21 -6.72
C LEU A 364 -1.95 -19.20 -7.88
N ARG A 365 -2.36 -20.47 -7.75
CA ARG A 365 -2.33 -21.42 -8.87
C ARG A 365 -3.23 -20.99 -10.03
N LYS A 366 -4.38 -20.36 -9.77
CA LYS A 366 -5.24 -19.75 -10.80
C LYS A 366 -4.58 -18.53 -11.47
N VAL A 367 -3.84 -17.70 -10.72
CA VAL A 367 -3.05 -16.58 -11.29
C VAL A 367 -1.89 -17.12 -12.14
N ILE A 368 -1.14 -18.10 -11.65
CA ILE A 368 -0.01 -18.71 -12.37
C ILE A 368 -0.47 -19.39 -13.65
N SER A 369 -1.55 -20.19 -13.64
CA SER A 369 -2.05 -20.83 -14.85
C SER A 369 -2.69 -19.86 -15.85
N GLN A 370 -2.99 -18.62 -15.43
CA GLN A 370 -3.45 -17.55 -16.31
C GLN A 370 -2.29 -16.74 -16.90
N LEU A 371 -1.21 -16.51 -16.14
CA LEU A 371 -0.04 -15.71 -16.55
C LEU A 371 1.07 -16.52 -17.25
N ASN A 372 1.26 -17.79 -16.91
CA ASN A 372 2.38 -18.58 -17.43
C ASN A 372 2.22 -18.86 -18.93
N GLY A 373 3.24 -18.47 -19.71
CA GLY A 373 3.29 -18.68 -21.15
C GLY A 373 2.50 -17.69 -22.01
N LYS A 374 1.97 -16.59 -21.45
CA LYS A 374 1.27 -15.54 -22.21
C LYS A 374 2.02 -14.23 -22.25
N SER A 375 1.89 -13.51 -23.36
CA SER A 375 2.31 -12.10 -23.45
C SER A 375 1.41 -11.19 -22.61
N ILE A 376 1.93 -10.02 -22.19
CA ILE A 376 1.13 -9.02 -21.47
C ILE A 376 0.03 -8.44 -22.38
N ASP A 377 0.29 -8.33 -23.69
CA ASP A 377 -0.68 -7.89 -24.69
C ASP A 377 -1.88 -8.86 -24.78
N GLU A 378 -1.64 -10.17 -24.82
CA GLU A 378 -2.70 -11.19 -24.72
C GLU A 378 -3.48 -11.11 -23.40
N LEU A 379 -2.81 -10.81 -22.28
CA LEU A 379 -3.45 -10.73 -20.97
C LEU A 379 -4.34 -9.48 -20.84
N ILE A 380 -3.93 -8.36 -21.43
CA ILE A 380 -4.74 -7.14 -21.50
C ILE A 380 -5.92 -7.35 -22.47
N ALA A 381 -5.69 -7.93 -23.66
CA ALA A 381 -6.73 -8.24 -24.63
C ALA A 381 -7.77 -9.24 -24.09
N GLN A 382 -7.34 -10.37 -23.52
CA GLN A 382 -8.23 -11.36 -22.89
C GLN A 382 -8.92 -10.80 -21.64
N GLY A 383 -8.34 -9.80 -20.96
CA GLY A 383 -8.98 -9.05 -19.89
C GLY A 383 -10.15 -8.21 -20.41
N HIS A 384 -9.92 -7.47 -21.50
CA HIS A 384 -10.92 -6.64 -22.17
C HIS A 384 -12.08 -7.48 -22.75
N GLU A 385 -11.76 -8.57 -23.43
CA GLU A 385 -12.71 -9.53 -24.00
C GLU A 385 -13.59 -10.17 -22.92
N LYS A 386 -12.99 -10.61 -21.79
CA LYS A 386 -13.76 -11.20 -20.69
C LYS A 386 -14.61 -10.18 -19.95
N LEU A 387 -14.15 -8.95 -19.78
CA LEU A 387 -14.96 -7.85 -19.22
C LEU A 387 -16.21 -7.60 -20.07
N SER A 388 -16.07 -7.58 -21.40
CA SER A 388 -17.22 -7.49 -22.32
C SER A 388 -18.20 -8.66 -22.13
N SER A 389 -17.70 -9.90 -22.00
CA SER A 389 -18.57 -11.07 -21.78
C SER A 389 -19.25 -11.15 -20.41
N MET A 390 -18.72 -10.46 -19.38
CA MET A 390 -19.20 -10.58 -17.99
C MET A 390 -20.29 -9.58 -17.61
N LEU A 391 -20.63 -8.62 -18.48
CA LEU A 391 -21.72 -7.67 -18.25
C LEU A 391 -23.11 -8.19 -18.64
N VAL A 392 -23.21 -9.40 -19.23
CA VAL A 392 -24.49 -9.99 -19.67
C VAL A 392 -24.65 -11.44 -19.17
N GLY A 393 -25.07 -11.61 -17.92
CA GLY A 393 -25.62 -12.89 -17.45
C GLY A 393 -25.55 -13.14 -15.94
N GLY A 394 -26.65 -13.64 -15.36
CA GLY A 394 -26.58 -14.40 -14.09
C GLY A 394 -27.24 -13.81 -12.84
N ALA A 395 -28.45 -13.25 -12.93
CA ALA A 395 -29.27 -13.00 -11.74
C ALA A 395 -29.95 -14.30 -11.26
N VAL A 396 -29.48 -14.87 -10.14
CA VAL A 396 -30.17 -15.89 -9.31
C VAL A 396 -29.68 -15.75 -7.87
N ALA A 397 -30.52 -15.33 -6.91
CA ALA A 397 -31.55 -16.11 -6.20
C ALA A 397 -30.95 -16.97 -5.06
N ALA A 398 -30.97 -16.42 -3.84
CA ALA A 398 -30.63 -17.14 -2.61
C ALA A 398 -31.91 -17.72 -1.97
N GLY A 399 -31.92 -19.04 -1.69
CA GLY A 399 -33.12 -19.75 -1.26
C GLY A 399 -32.92 -20.78 -0.15
N ALA A 400 -33.22 -20.36 1.08
CA ALA A 400 -33.77 -21.12 2.23
C ALA A 400 -33.08 -22.36 2.85
N ALA A 401 -33.22 -22.43 4.18
CA ALA A 401 -33.09 -23.58 5.11
C ALA A 401 -31.67 -24.18 5.36
N ALA A 402 -31.30 -24.62 6.58
CA ALA A 402 -32.10 -24.91 7.78
C ALA A 402 -31.42 -24.49 9.12
N ALA A 403 -32.12 -24.66 10.24
CA ALA A 403 -31.75 -24.36 11.64
C ALA A 403 -31.97 -25.65 12.51
N PRO A 404 -32.18 -25.66 13.86
CA PRO A 404 -32.12 -24.62 14.90
C PRO A 404 -31.51 -25.04 16.28
N ALA A 405 -31.37 -24.06 17.20
CA ALA A 405 -31.47 -24.22 18.67
C ALA A 405 -31.85 -22.85 19.29
N ALA A 406 -33.09 -22.64 19.74
CA ALA A 406 -33.61 -22.87 21.10
C ALA A 406 -33.02 -21.90 22.18
N GLY A 407 -33.81 -21.04 22.84
CA GLY A 407 -35.25 -20.75 22.72
C GLY A 407 -35.80 -19.81 23.82
N ALA A 408 -37.13 -19.61 23.84
CA ALA A 408 -37.93 -18.83 24.82
C ALA A 408 -37.73 -17.28 24.83
N ALA A 409 -38.74 -16.44 25.05
CA ALA A 409 -40.21 -16.61 25.05
C ALA A 409 -40.93 -15.24 24.93
N ALA A 410 -42.27 -15.27 24.95
CA ALA A 410 -43.23 -14.16 25.04
C ALA A 410 -43.65 -13.43 23.75
N ALA A 411 -44.98 -13.39 23.58
CA ALA A 411 -45.81 -12.61 22.64
C ALA A 411 -46.91 -11.93 23.52
N PRO A 412 -47.88 -11.11 23.05
CA PRO A 412 -48.34 -10.98 21.66
C PRO A 412 -48.64 -9.55 21.14
N ALA A 413 -49.08 -9.55 19.88
CA ALA A 413 -49.56 -8.49 18.99
C ALA A 413 -50.52 -7.41 19.53
N GLU A 414 -50.57 -6.29 18.81
CA GLU A 414 -51.83 -5.72 18.33
C GLU A 414 -51.66 -5.15 16.89
N GLU A 415 -52.71 -5.17 16.07
CA GLU A 415 -52.72 -4.57 14.71
C GLU A 415 -53.33 -3.17 14.70
N LYS A 416 -52.91 -2.31 13.75
CA LYS A 416 -53.81 -1.30 13.16
C LYS A 416 -53.36 -0.77 11.80
N LYS A 417 -54.35 -0.66 10.91
CA LYS A 417 -54.38 0.19 9.70
C LYS A 417 -54.66 1.65 10.12
N GLU A 418 -54.74 2.69 9.29
CA GLU A 418 -54.84 2.93 7.82
C GLU A 418 -54.12 4.30 7.57
N GLU A 419 -53.92 4.94 6.42
CA GLU A 419 -54.32 4.76 5.01
C GLU A 419 -53.19 5.29 4.08
N LYS A 420 -53.50 5.96 2.95
CA LYS A 420 -52.52 6.48 1.96
C LYS A 420 -53.17 7.58 1.08
N LYS A 421 -52.36 8.49 0.49
CA LYS A 421 -52.70 9.54 -0.52
C LYS A 421 -53.21 10.91 0.03
N PRO A 422 -53.26 12.00 -0.79
CA PRO A 422 -52.20 12.47 -1.72
C PRO A 422 -52.03 14.01 -1.85
N ALA A 423 -50.82 14.46 -2.24
CA ALA A 423 -50.54 15.60 -3.13
C ALA A 423 -49.12 15.38 -3.72
N LYS A 424 -48.72 15.65 -4.98
CA LYS A 424 -48.99 16.71 -5.99
C LYS A 424 -48.48 18.11 -5.56
N GLU A 425 -47.73 18.86 -6.38
CA GLU A 425 -47.11 18.59 -7.69
C GLU A 425 -45.95 19.58 -7.98
N GLU A 426 -45.48 19.67 -9.24
CA GLU A 426 -44.31 20.40 -9.79
C GLU A 426 -42.99 19.60 -9.74
N SER A 427 -42.42 19.04 -10.82
CA SER A 427 -42.06 19.53 -12.19
C SER A 427 -40.72 20.29 -12.22
N GLU A 428 -39.77 20.04 -13.12
CA GLU A 428 -39.76 19.16 -14.32
C GLU A 428 -38.31 18.88 -14.79
N SER A 429 -38.09 17.72 -15.45
CA SER A 429 -37.15 17.49 -16.60
C SER A 429 -35.63 17.87 -16.49
N GLU A 430 -34.64 17.15 -17.03
CA GLU A 430 -34.58 16.02 -17.98
C GLU A 430 -33.49 15.00 -17.56
N ASP A 431 -33.77 13.69 -17.62
CA ASP A 431 -32.79 12.60 -17.42
C ASP A 431 -32.37 11.99 -18.79
N GLU A 432 -31.58 12.69 -19.60
CA GLU A 432 -31.10 12.10 -20.88
C GLU A 432 -29.79 12.70 -21.47
N ASP A 433 -28.64 12.48 -20.82
CA ASP A 433 -27.33 12.31 -21.53
C ASP A 433 -26.32 11.48 -20.71
N MET A 434 -26.51 10.16 -20.68
CA MET A 434 -25.48 9.21 -20.24
C MET A 434 -24.51 8.91 -21.41
N GLY A 435 -23.75 9.94 -21.81
CA GLY A 435 -22.88 9.94 -22.99
C GLY A 435 -21.79 8.86 -23.01
N PHE A 436 -22.15 7.68 -23.52
CA PHE A 436 -21.27 6.52 -23.69
C PHE A 436 -20.31 6.69 -24.90
N GLY A 437 -19.44 7.69 -24.84
CA GLY A 437 -18.42 8.00 -25.85
C GLY A 437 -17.01 7.56 -25.45
N LEU A 438 -16.76 6.25 -25.37
CA LEU A 438 -15.47 5.68 -24.92
C LEU A 438 -14.70 4.91 -26.02
N PHE A 439 -14.66 5.44 -27.24
CA PHE A 439 -13.83 4.93 -28.34
C PHE A 439 -13.26 6.05 -29.20
N ASP A 440 -12.07 6.51 -28.83
CA ASP A 440 -10.98 7.00 -29.71
C ASP A 440 -9.65 6.88 -28.93
#